data_AF-A0A3N5FWU1-F1
#
_entry.id   AF-A0A3N5FWU1-F1
#
_cell.length_a   1.000
_cell.length_b   1.000
_cell.length_c   1.000
_cell.angle_alpha   90.00
_cell.angle_beta   90.00
_cell.angle_gamma   90.00
#
_symmetry.space_group_name_H-M   'P 1'
#
loop_
_entity.id
_entity.type
_entity.pdbx_description
1 polymer ?
#
loop_
_entity_poly.entity_id
_entity_poly.type
_entity_poly.pdbx_seq_one_letter_code
_entity_poly.pdbx_strand_id
1 'polypeptide(L)'
;MFSGQWPDVCRLAALTVGILLFLGPLSARTAPYAPSYPLLTIIFAAAIGTIVFTWSRTSANLSLESNTHRTVPIAAAALSAALLIYFAQRWVDVMLWNAYRADMLIIIREATQRFLDGQNPYFTYRNTYDAPWDFVLSYGPLLWGPFVVAQLLQMDMRVVTIVGELFVPIWCGVAMTVEAARGRLFSAAAWGVLFVIVLVSLDVPDYTLMGHTPVYWPLLPLFAALVTRRQWLWAAFALGLLVAARSTMVALVPVLLIAVWANDRRRALPAFAIVSATVLLLFSPFLIWDAYAIWDGMVATYPRVMKQVVW
;
A
#
# COMPACT_ATOMS: atom_id res chain seq x y z
N MET A 1 7.61 -15.48 33.73
CA MET A 1 6.96 -14.21 33.34
C MET A 1 6.91 -13.96 31.82
N PHE A 2 7.37 -14.88 30.94
CA PHE A 2 7.42 -14.66 29.48
C PHE A 2 6.44 -15.49 28.63
N SER A 3 5.60 -16.35 29.22
CA SER A 3 4.81 -17.34 28.45
C SER A 3 3.70 -16.75 27.58
N GLY A 4 3.29 -15.49 27.80
CA GLY A 4 2.18 -14.86 27.06
C GLY A 4 2.56 -14.18 25.74
N GLN A 5 3.84 -13.84 25.50
CA GLN A 5 4.24 -13.00 24.36
C GLN A 5 4.75 -13.78 23.14
N TRP A 6 5.20 -15.03 23.34
CA TRP A 6 5.76 -15.90 22.29
C TRP A 6 4.88 -16.09 21.03
N PRO A 7 3.55 -16.15 21.12
CA PRO A 7 2.73 -16.28 19.92
C PRO A 7 2.84 -15.07 19.00
N ASP A 8 2.85 -13.86 19.55
CA ASP A 8 2.94 -12.60 18.78
C ASP A 8 4.33 -12.41 18.17
N VAL A 9 5.35 -12.78 18.93
CA VAL A 9 6.75 -12.88 18.49
C VAL A 9 6.88 -13.75 17.23
N CYS A 10 6.41 -15.00 17.33
CA CYS A 10 6.53 -15.97 16.25
C CYS A 10 5.72 -15.54 15.03
N ARG A 11 4.57 -14.87 15.22
CA ARG A 11 3.74 -14.33 14.13
C ARG A 11 4.45 -13.21 13.36
N LEU A 12 5.04 -12.25 14.06
CA LEU A 12 5.78 -11.16 13.43
C LEU A 12 7.09 -11.66 12.78
N ALA A 13 7.77 -12.63 13.40
CA ALA A 13 8.91 -13.30 12.81
C ALA A 13 8.52 -14.06 11.53
N ALA A 14 7.39 -14.79 11.53
CA ALA A 14 6.88 -15.47 10.34
C ALA A 14 6.49 -14.49 9.23
N LEU A 15 5.87 -13.34 9.58
CA LEU A 15 5.56 -12.28 8.61
C LEU A 15 6.84 -11.71 8.00
N THR A 16 7.82 -11.43 8.86
CA THR A 16 9.14 -10.92 8.47
C THR A 16 9.85 -11.90 7.54
N VAL A 17 9.88 -13.20 7.88
CA VAL A 17 10.44 -14.25 7.03
C VAL A 17 9.68 -14.38 5.72
N GLY A 18 8.34 -14.32 5.73
CA GLY A 18 7.53 -14.34 4.51
C GLY A 18 7.86 -13.18 3.57
N ILE A 19 7.96 -11.95 4.12
CA ILE A 19 8.37 -10.75 3.37
C ILE A 19 9.78 -10.92 2.82
N LEU A 20 10.74 -11.35 3.64
CA LEU A 20 12.13 -11.57 3.22
C LEU A 20 12.24 -12.65 2.13
N LEU A 21 11.44 -13.71 2.20
CA LEU A 21 11.40 -14.75 1.17
C LEU A 21 10.77 -14.24 -0.14
N PHE A 22 9.75 -13.38 -0.06
CA PHE A 22 9.16 -12.75 -1.25
C PHE A 22 10.13 -11.75 -1.91
N LEU A 23 10.92 -11.04 -1.10
CA LEU A 23 11.89 -10.04 -1.57
C LEU A 23 13.25 -10.64 -2.00
N GLY A 24 13.65 -11.77 -1.43
CA GLY A 24 14.93 -12.43 -1.73
C GLY A 24 15.23 -12.65 -3.23
N PRO A 25 14.26 -13.08 -4.05
CA PRO A 25 14.41 -13.21 -5.50
C PRO A 25 14.65 -11.87 -6.21
N LEU A 26 14.09 -10.76 -5.69
CA LEU A 26 14.32 -9.42 -6.26
C LEU A 26 15.75 -8.93 -6.01
N SER A 27 16.37 -9.33 -4.89
CA SER A 27 17.79 -9.07 -4.62
C SER A 27 18.76 -9.99 -5.38
N ALA A 28 18.27 -11.13 -5.89
CA ALA A 28 19.07 -12.14 -6.58
C ALA A 28 18.92 -12.09 -8.11
N ARG A 29 18.65 -10.91 -8.70
CA ARG A 29 18.50 -10.71 -10.15
C ARG A 29 19.67 -11.25 -11.01
N THR A 30 20.81 -11.58 -10.41
CA THR A 30 22.01 -12.11 -11.08
C THR A 30 22.23 -13.61 -10.89
N ALA A 31 21.38 -14.31 -10.11
CA ALA A 31 21.58 -15.73 -9.84
C ALA A 31 20.90 -16.61 -10.91
N PRO A 32 21.61 -17.55 -11.57
CA PRO A 32 21.05 -18.44 -12.60
C PRO A 32 20.01 -19.45 -12.08
N TYR A 33 19.69 -19.42 -10.79
CA TYR A 33 18.75 -20.32 -10.11
C TYR A 33 17.72 -19.54 -9.29
N ALA A 34 17.19 -18.43 -9.82
CA ALA A 34 16.06 -17.76 -9.19
C ALA A 34 14.91 -18.77 -9.01
N PRO A 35 14.43 -18.99 -7.77
CA PRO A 35 13.34 -19.94 -7.53
C PRO A 35 12.12 -19.56 -8.35
N SER A 36 11.41 -20.57 -8.87
CA SER A 36 10.25 -20.32 -9.73
C SER A 36 9.20 -19.51 -8.96
N TYR A 37 8.66 -18.46 -9.61
CA TYR A 37 7.62 -17.59 -9.06
C TYR A 37 6.46 -18.35 -8.36
N PRO A 38 6.00 -19.52 -8.87
CA PRO A 38 5.00 -20.34 -8.21
C PRO A 38 5.44 -20.88 -6.83
N LEU A 39 6.69 -21.33 -6.68
CA LEU A 39 7.19 -21.87 -5.41
C LEU A 39 7.23 -20.78 -4.33
N LEU A 40 7.72 -19.59 -4.69
CA LEU A 40 7.73 -18.43 -3.80
C LEU A 40 6.32 -18.01 -3.38
N THR A 41 5.39 -18.03 -4.33
CA THR A 41 3.98 -17.73 -4.06
C THR A 41 3.37 -18.74 -3.09
N ILE A 42 3.66 -20.04 -3.25
CA ILE A 42 3.19 -21.10 -2.33
C ILE A 42 3.78 -20.90 -0.93
N ILE A 43 5.10 -20.67 -0.83
CA ILE A 43 5.77 -20.45 0.46
C ILE A 43 5.19 -19.22 1.16
N PHE A 44 5.00 -18.13 0.43
CA PHE A 44 4.42 -16.91 0.95
C PHE A 44 2.96 -17.09 1.41
N ALA A 45 2.15 -17.78 0.61
CA ALA A 45 0.77 -18.12 0.96
C ALA A 45 0.70 -19.01 2.21
N ALA A 46 1.60 -20.00 2.34
CA ALA A 46 1.69 -20.85 3.52
C ALA A 46 2.11 -20.07 4.78
N ALA A 47 3.07 -19.14 4.65
CA ALA A 47 3.48 -18.26 5.74
C ALA A 47 2.32 -17.37 6.22
N ILE A 48 1.62 -16.70 5.28
CA ILE A 48 0.43 -15.90 5.59
C ILE A 48 -0.66 -16.77 6.24
N GLY A 49 -0.96 -17.94 5.67
CA GLY A 49 -1.96 -18.86 6.20
C GLY A 49 -1.66 -19.29 7.65
N THR A 50 -0.40 -19.58 7.95
CA THR A 50 0.05 -19.92 9.31
C THR A 50 -0.15 -18.76 10.28
N ILE A 51 0.18 -17.53 9.86
CA ILE A 51 -0.04 -16.31 10.68
C ILE A 51 -1.53 -16.14 10.95
N VAL A 52 -2.37 -16.20 9.93
CA VAL A 52 -3.83 -16.03 10.06
C VAL A 52 -4.44 -17.10 10.97
N PHE A 53 -4.07 -18.37 10.79
CA PHE A 53 -4.60 -19.47 11.58
C PHE A 53 -4.23 -19.34 13.06
N THR A 54 -2.99 -18.95 13.34
CA THR A 54 -2.51 -18.76 14.70
C THR A 54 -3.04 -17.48 15.36
N TRP A 55 -3.43 -16.45 14.59
CA TRP A 55 -3.90 -15.15 15.08
C TRP A 55 -5.17 -15.20 15.94
N SER A 56 -6.09 -16.12 15.65
CA SER A 56 -7.45 -16.15 16.24
C SER A 56 -7.54 -16.40 17.76
N ARG A 57 -6.42 -16.66 18.45
CA ARG A 57 -6.43 -17.20 19.83
C ARG A 57 -5.89 -16.28 20.92
N THR A 58 -5.57 -15.01 20.64
CA THR A 58 -4.90 -14.15 21.62
C THR A 58 -5.53 -12.77 21.72
N SER A 59 -6.67 -12.65 22.43
CA SER A 59 -7.14 -11.36 22.94
C SER A 59 -8.18 -11.55 24.03
N ALA A 60 -7.75 -11.38 25.29
CA ALA A 60 -8.48 -10.67 26.34
C ALA A 60 -7.64 -10.73 27.63
N ASN A 61 -7.46 -9.57 28.27
CA ASN A 61 -6.93 -9.38 29.63
C ASN A 61 -5.39 -9.41 29.77
N LEU A 62 -4.74 -8.30 29.39
CA LEU A 62 -3.45 -7.95 29.97
C LEU A 62 -3.54 -6.54 30.57
N SER A 63 -3.40 -6.50 31.90
CA SER A 63 -3.45 -5.30 32.73
C SER A 63 -2.33 -4.32 32.37
N LEU A 64 -2.69 -3.03 32.38
CA LEU A 64 -1.81 -1.88 32.17
C LEU A 64 -0.99 -1.59 33.44
N GLU A 65 -0.10 -2.50 33.83
CA GLU A 65 0.91 -2.16 34.84
C GLU A 65 2.27 -2.65 34.38
N SER A 66 3.03 -1.74 33.77
CA SER A 66 4.47 -1.91 33.69
C SER A 66 5.14 -0.57 33.89
N ASN A 67 5.97 -0.49 34.93
CA ASN A 67 6.88 0.60 35.23
C ASN A 67 8.04 0.60 34.21
N THR A 68 7.74 0.64 32.92
CA THR A 68 8.79 0.75 31.90
C THR A 68 9.43 2.12 32.03
N HIS A 69 10.76 2.16 32.08
CA HIS A 69 11.52 3.41 32.10
C HIS A 69 11.13 4.25 30.87
N ARG A 70 10.67 5.50 31.11
CA ARG A 70 10.22 6.46 30.08
C ARG A 70 11.24 6.67 28.95
N THR A 71 12.50 6.30 29.16
CA THR A 71 13.61 6.42 28.22
C THR A 71 13.44 5.55 26.96
N VAL A 72 12.89 4.34 27.07
CA VAL A 72 12.79 3.40 25.95
C VAL A 72 11.85 3.89 24.83
N PRO A 73 10.60 4.30 25.08
CA PRO A 73 9.73 4.82 24.02
C PRO A 73 10.25 6.14 23.43
N ILE A 74 10.91 6.98 24.22
CA ILE A 74 11.54 8.21 23.72
C ILE A 74 12.66 7.88 22.74
N ALA A 75 13.54 6.93 23.09
CA ALA A 75 14.60 6.47 22.20
C ALA A 75 14.04 5.84 20.91
N ALA A 76 12.99 5.03 21.02
CA ALA A 76 12.30 4.44 19.86
C ALA A 76 11.72 5.53 18.92
N ALA A 77 11.03 6.52 19.47
CA ALA A 77 10.47 7.62 18.69
C ALA A 77 11.56 8.46 18.00
N ALA A 78 12.62 8.80 18.74
CA ALA A 78 13.74 9.57 18.21
C ALA A 78 14.46 8.82 17.08
N LEU A 79 14.70 7.52 17.24
CA LEU A 79 15.31 6.68 16.22
C LEU A 79 14.43 6.59 14.96
N SER A 80 13.13 6.36 15.12
CA SER A 80 12.20 6.35 13.99
C SER A 80 12.18 7.67 13.24
N ALA A 81 12.12 8.80 13.95
CA ALA A 81 12.14 10.12 13.34
C ALA A 81 13.44 10.38 12.58
N ALA A 82 14.59 10.05 13.18
CA ALA A 82 15.90 10.22 12.54
C ALA A 82 16.02 9.40 11.25
N LEU A 83 15.59 8.13 11.28
CA LEU A 83 15.61 7.26 10.09
C LEU A 83 14.64 7.76 9.01
N LEU A 84 13.42 8.15 9.36
CA LEU A 84 12.47 8.73 8.40
C LEU A 84 13.03 9.98 7.73
N ILE A 85 13.64 10.89 8.49
CA ILE A 85 14.26 12.11 7.95
C ILE A 85 15.41 11.74 7.00
N TYR A 86 16.29 10.83 7.41
CA TYR A 86 17.42 10.38 6.59
C TYR A 86 16.95 9.80 5.24
N PHE A 87 15.97 8.90 5.26
CA PHE A 87 15.44 8.30 4.03
C PHE A 87 14.66 9.30 3.18
N ALA A 88 13.84 10.16 3.79
CA ALA A 88 13.12 11.21 3.06
C ALA A 88 14.09 12.17 2.34
N GLN A 89 15.18 12.59 3.00
CA GLN A 89 16.22 13.41 2.38
C GLN A 89 16.86 12.70 1.20
N ARG A 90 17.23 11.42 1.37
CA ARG A 90 17.80 10.62 0.29
C ARG A 90 16.87 10.51 -0.92
N TRP A 91 15.56 10.39 -0.72
CA TRP A 91 14.59 10.31 -1.81
C TRP A 91 14.43 11.66 -2.50
N VAL A 92 14.40 12.76 -1.75
CA VAL A 92 14.39 14.12 -2.30
C VAL A 92 15.63 14.36 -3.16
N ASP A 93 16.82 13.94 -2.69
CA ASP A 93 18.04 14.06 -3.47
C ASP A 93 17.90 13.30 -4.81
N VAL A 94 17.46 12.04 -4.77
CA VAL A 94 17.24 11.24 -5.99
C VAL A 94 16.23 11.90 -6.94
N MET A 95 15.18 12.53 -6.41
CA MET A 95 14.21 13.26 -7.23
C MET A 95 14.85 14.40 -8.00
N LEU A 96 15.72 15.19 -7.35
CA LEU A 96 16.40 16.33 -7.95
C LEU A 96 17.32 15.92 -9.10
N TRP A 97 17.94 14.74 -9.02
CA TRP A 97 18.87 14.26 -10.05
C TRP A 97 18.18 13.66 -11.29
N ASN A 98 16.93 13.19 -11.18
CA ASN A 98 16.26 12.44 -12.25
C ASN A 98 14.81 12.89 -12.49
N ALA A 99 14.56 14.18 -12.71
CA ALA A 99 13.22 14.77 -12.84
C ALA A 99 12.32 14.19 -13.96
N TYR A 100 12.90 13.51 -14.96
CA TYR A 100 12.15 13.03 -16.15
C TYR A 100 12.11 11.51 -16.35
N ARG A 101 12.79 10.70 -15.52
CA ARG A 101 12.77 9.23 -15.64
C ARG A 101 11.52 8.54 -15.08
N ALA A 102 10.50 9.31 -14.68
CA ALA A 102 9.29 8.83 -14.03
C ALA A 102 8.18 8.51 -15.04
N ASP A 103 8.38 7.43 -15.82
CA ASP A 103 7.53 7.06 -16.97
C ASP A 103 6.03 7.04 -16.62
N MET A 104 5.67 6.59 -15.41
CA MET A 104 4.26 6.50 -14.98
C MET A 104 3.71 7.76 -14.30
N LEU A 105 4.53 8.77 -13.98
CA LEU A 105 4.02 10.06 -13.48
C LEU A 105 3.71 11.01 -14.64
N ILE A 106 4.34 10.84 -15.80
CA ILE A 106 4.04 11.62 -17.01
C ILE A 106 2.57 11.43 -17.40
N ILE A 107 2.09 10.18 -17.44
CA ILE A 107 0.69 9.90 -17.78
C ILE A 107 -0.29 10.50 -16.76
N ILE A 108 0.07 10.52 -15.47
CA ILE A 108 -0.75 11.14 -14.42
C ILE A 108 -0.75 12.66 -14.57
N ARG A 109 0.39 13.25 -14.90
CA ARG A 109 0.50 14.68 -15.20
C ARG A 109 -0.40 15.08 -16.37
N GLU A 110 -0.32 14.38 -17.50
CA GLU A 110 -1.18 14.68 -18.63
C GLU A 110 -2.66 14.44 -18.32
N ALA A 111 -3.00 13.39 -17.57
CA ALA A 111 -4.36 13.13 -17.13
C ALA A 111 -4.91 14.23 -16.21
N THR A 112 -4.14 14.66 -15.23
CA THR A 112 -4.54 15.76 -14.34
C THR A 112 -4.68 17.07 -15.10
N GLN A 113 -3.79 17.36 -16.05
CA GLN A 113 -3.89 18.55 -16.90
C GLN A 113 -5.18 18.52 -17.74
N ARG A 114 -5.45 17.41 -18.44
CA ARG A 114 -6.70 17.24 -19.20
C ARG A 114 -7.93 17.40 -18.30
N PHE A 115 -7.94 16.80 -17.12
CA PHE A 115 -9.03 16.93 -16.17
C PHE A 115 -9.26 18.39 -15.75
N LEU A 116 -8.18 19.13 -15.46
CA LEU A 116 -8.23 20.55 -15.14
C LEU A 116 -8.71 21.42 -16.32
N ASP A 117 -8.42 21.01 -17.55
CA ASP A 117 -8.89 21.64 -18.78
C ASP A 117 -10.34 21.26 -19.14
N GLY A 118 -11.04 20.53 -18.27
CA GLY A 118 -12.41 20.07 -18.51
C GLY A 118 -12.51 19.00 -19.60
N GLN A 119 -11.45 18.21 -19.79
CA GLN A 119 -11.38 17.09 -20.72
C GLN A 119 -11.32 15.75 -19.98
N ASN A 120 -11.67 14.67 -20.68
CA ASN A 120 -11.59 13.33 -20.10
C ASN A 120 -10.11 12.92 -19.84
N PRO A 121 -9.75 12.54 -18.60
CA PRO A 121 -8.40 12.04 -18.27
C PRO A 121 -8.16 10.60 -18.76
N TYR A 122 -9.20 9.82 -19.04
CA TYR A 122 -9.08 8.48 -19.62
C TYR A 122 -8.99 8.61 -21.13
N PHE A 123 -7.78 8.83 -21.65
CA PHE A 123 -7.49 9.03 -23.06
C PHE A 123 -6.20 8.32 -23.46
N THR A 124 -5.99 8.11 -24.76
CA THR A 124 -4.73 7.58 -25.30
C THR A 124 -3.73 8.71 -25.53
N TYR A 125 -2.71 8.79 -24.68
CA TYR A 125 -1.62 9.76 -24.79
C TYR A 125 -0.59 9.25 -25.80
N ARG A 126 -0.51 9.93 -26.96
CA ARG A 126 0.41 9.58 -28.05
C ARG A 126 1.59 10.54 -28.08
N ASN A 127 2.79 10.03 -28.36
CA ASN A 127 4.01 10.83 -28.57
C ASN A 127 4.30 11.81 -27.42
N THR A 128 4.03 11.40 -26.18
CA THR A 128 4.21 12.26 -25.01
C THR A 128 5.68 12.29 -24.62
N TYR A 129 6.29 13.47 -24.71
CA TYR A 129 7.61 13.94 -24.27
C TYR A 129 8.86 13.05 -24.46
N ASP A 130 8.83 11.74 -24.19
CA ASP A 130 9.98 10.83 -24.32
C ASP A 130 9.60 9.36 -24.57
N ALA A 131 8.30 9.02 -24.61
CA ALA A 131 7.88 7.63 -24.67
C ALA A 131 7.37 7.26 -26.08
N PRO A 132 8.01 6.29 -26.77
CA PRO A 132 7.74 6.00 -28.18
C PRO A 132 6.46 5.18 -28.44
N TRP A 133 5.62 4.98 -27.42
CA TRP A 133 4.39 4.22 -27.51
C TRP A 133 3.20 4.97 -26.90
N ASP A 134 2.00 4.55 -27.28
CA ASP A 134 0.74 5.08 -26.78
C ASP A 134 0.51 4.63 -25.32
N PHE A 135 0.16 5.56 -24.44
CA PHE A 135 -0.22 5.27 -23.06
C PHE A 135 -1.70 5.49 -22.83
N VAL A 136 -2.30 4.68 -21.95
CA VAL A 136 -3.66 4.90 -21.49
C VAL A 136 -3.68 4.91 -19.97
N LEU A 137 -4.41 5.85 -19.38
CA LEU A 137 -4.56 5.95 -17.93
C LEU A 137 -5.24 4.69 -17.40
N SER A 138 -4.45 3.80 -16.80
CA SER A 138 -4.91 2.51 -16.29
C SER A 138 -5.28 2.54 -14.80
N TYR A 139 -5.22 3.72 -14.19
CA TYR A 139 -5.43 3.91 -12.76
C TYR A 139 -6.80 4.48 -12.44
N GLY A 140 -7.37 4.05 -11.32
CA GLY A 140 -8.63 4.61 -10.85
C GLY A 140 -8.46 6.03 -10.28
N PRO A 141 -9.57 6.78 -10.13
CA PRO A 141 -9.54 8.19 -9.77
C PRO A 141 -8.95 8.47 -8.39
N LEU A 142 -8.97 7.52 -7.47
CA LEU A 142 -8.38 7.69 -6.14
C LEU A 142 -6.85 7.55 -6.13
N LEU A 143 -6.26 7.01 -7.20
CA LEU A 143 -4.82 6.92 -7.32
C LEU A 143 -4.24 8.18 -7.95
N TRP A 144 -4.80 8.64 -9.08
CA TRP A 144 -4.29 9.82 -9.77
C TRP A 144 -4.86 11.14 -9.22
N GLY A 145 -6.05 11.12 -8.62
CA GLY A 145 -6.75 12.32 -8.11
C GLY A 145 -5.93 13.17 -7.13
N PRO A 146 -5.21 12.59 -6.15
CA PRO A 146 -4.38 13.37 -5.24
C PRO A 146 -3.28 14.20 -5.93
N PHE A 147 -2.83 13.79 -7.12
CA PHE A 147 -1.85 14.55 -7.90
C PHE A 147 -2.42 15.83 -8.53
N VAL A 148 -3.75 15.97 -8.62
CA VAL A 148 -4.39 17.24 -9.04
C VAL A 148 -3.98 18.36 -8.09
N VAL A 149 -3.88 18.08 -6.78
CA VAL A 149 -3.46 19.08 -5.80
C VAL A 149 -2.02 19.50 -6.04
N ALA A 150 -1.11 18.54 -6.30
CA ALA A 150 0.27 18.87 -6.63
C ALA A 150 0.37 19.71 -7.91
N GLN A 151 -0.38 19.35 -8.96
CA GLN A 151 -0.43 20.10 -10.22
C GLN A 151 -0.93 21.53 -10.02
N LEU A 152 -2.02 21.73 -9.26
CA LEU A 152 -2.58 23.05 -8.95
C LEU A 152 -1.61 23.93 -8.14
N LEU A 153 -0.86 23.32 -7.22
CA LEU A 153 0.15 24.00 -6.41
C LEU A 153 1.51 24.13 -7.12
N GLN A 154 1.63 23.67 -8.37
CA GLN A 154 2.88 23.63 -9.13
C GLN A 154 4.00 22.89 -8.37
N MET A 155 3.63 21.90 -7.58
CA MET A 155 4.56 21.04 -6.85
C MET A 155 5.01 19.89 -7.75
N ASP A 156 6.21 19.37 -7.49
CA ASP A 156 6.64 18.10 -8.07
C ASP A 156 5.69 16.99 -7.60
N MET A 157 5.09 16.27 -8.55
CA MET A 157 4.13 15.18 -8.30
C MET A 157 4.70 14.09 -7.39
N ARG A 158 6.01 13.86 -7.43
CA ARG A 158 6.68 12.83 -6.62
C ARG A 158 6.62 13.14 -5.13
N VAL A 159 6.38 14.39 -4.73
CA VAL A 159 6.11 14.73 -3.32
C VAL A 159 4.92 13.93 -2.80
N VAL A 160 3.87 13.77 -3.61
CA VAL A 160 2.69 12.97 -3.24
C VAL A 160 3.08 11.50 -3.07
N THR A 161 3.94 10.97 -3.95
CA THR A 161 4.49 9.62 -3.84
C THR A 161 5.27 9.44 -2.55
N ILE A 162 6.24 10.31 -2.25
CA ILE A 162 7.05 10.24 -1.03
C ILE A 162 6.15 10.26 0.21
N VAL A 163 5.16 11.14 0.25
CA VAL A 163 4.21 11.21 1.37
C VAL A 163 3.45 9.88 1.53
N GLY A 164 3.00 9.29 0.42
CA GLY A 164 2.36 7.97 0.42
C GLY A 164 3.29 6.85 0.91
N GLU A 165 4.54 6.85 0.45
CA GLU A 165 5.56 5.86 0.82
C GLU A 165 5.95 5.94 2.29
N LEU A 166 6.13 7.15 2.82
CA LEU A 166 6.48 7.37 4.22
C LEU A 166 5.38 6.95 5.19
N PHE A 167 4.13 6.84 4.72
CA PHE A 167 3.01 6.57 5.61
C PHE A 167 3.13 5.21 6.33
N VAL A 168 3.46 4.15 5.60
CA VAL A 168 3.61 2.79 6.19
C VAL A 168 4.75 2.73 7.21
N PRO A 169 5.99 3.19 6.94
CA PRO A 169 7.06 3.20 7.93
C PRO A 169 6.76 4.15 9.11
N ILE A 170 6.08 5.29 8.90
CA ILE A 170 5.61 6.14 10.01
C ILE A 170 4.73 5.31 10.97
N TRP A 171 3.75 4.58 10.45
CA TRP A 171 2.90 3.72 11.29
C TRP A 171 3.66 2.61 11.99
N CYS A 172 4.68 2.03 11.35
CA CYS A 172 5.53 1.03 12.00
C CYS A 172 6.35 1.66 13.14
N GLY A 173 6.91 2.86 12.95
CA GLY A 173 7.63 3.60 13.99
C GLY A 173 6.72 4.02 15.16
N VAL A 174 5.50 4.46 14.87
CA VAL A 174 4.47 4.74 15.89
C VAL A 174 4.12 3.46 16.66
N ALA A 175 3.87 2.35 15.97
CA ALA A 175 3.55 1.07 16.59
C ALA A 175 4.70 0.56 17.48
N MET A 176 5.95 0.65 17.00
CA MET A 176 7.15 0.36 17.78
C MET A 176 7.19 1.20 19.07
N THR A 177 6.97 2.51 18.95
CA THR A 177 6.99 3.45 20.08
C THR A 177 5.88 3.13 21.09
N VAL A 178 4.66 2.86 20.62
CA VAL A 178 3.51 2.55 21.46
C VAL A 178 3.69 1.22 22.19
N GLU A 179 4.18 0.17 21.51
CA GLU A 179 4.42 -1.12 22.16
C GLU A 179 5.61 -1.04 23.14
N ALA A 180 6.64 -0.23 22.85
CA ALA A 180 7.72 0.06 23.78
C ALA A 180 7.20 0.78 25.04
N ALA A 181 6.32 1.78 24.88
CA ALA A 181 5.70 2.50 25.98
C ALA A 181 4.80 1.60 26.85
N ARG A 182 4.28 0.51 26.28
CA ARG A 182 3.50 -0.53 26.98
C ARG A 182 4.38 -1.60 27.65
N GLY A 183 5.71 -1.47 27.58
CA GLY A 183 6.66 -2.46 28.11
C GLY A 183 6.77 -3.74 27.29
N ARG A 184 6.18 -3.78 26.08
CA ARG A 184 6.18 -4.96 25.20
C ARG A 184 7.39 -4.90 24.27
N LEU A 185 8.57 -5.02 24.86
CA LEU A 185 9.84 -4.82 24.17
C LEU A 185 10.01 -5.72 22.95
N PHE A 186 9.53 -6.96 23.01
CA PHE A 186 9.61 -7.86 21.87
C PHE A 186 8.74 -7.38 20.70
N SER A 187 7.46 -7.07 20.96
CA SER A 187 6.55 -6.54 19.95
C SER A 187 7.09 -5.24 19.36
N ALA A 188 7.66 -4.37 20.20
CA ALA A 188 8.34 -3.16 19.75
C ALA A 188 9.52 -3.47 18.82
N ALA A 189 10.40 -4.40 19.20
CA ALA A 189 11.53 -4.82 18.37
C ALA A 189 11.08 -5.38 17.03
N ALA A 190 10.01 -6.17 17.01
CA ALA A 190 9.43 -6.71 15.78
C ALA A 190 8.86 -5.61 14.86
N TRP A 191 8.17 -4.61 15.42
CA TRP A 191 7.77 -3.42 14.66
C TRP A 191 8.98 -2.61 14.16
N GLY A 192 10.05 -2.53 14.95
CA GLY A 192 11.31 -1.90 14.55
C GLY A 192 11.99 -2.62 13.38
N VAL A 193 12.02 -3.96 13.41
CA VAL A 193 12.52 -4.77 12.29
C VAL A 193 11.66 -4.55 11.05
N LEU A 194 10.33 -4.58 11.17
CA LEU A 194 9.44 -4.30 10.04
C LEU A 194 9.63 -2.88 9.51
N PHE A 195 9.80 -1.89 10.39
CA PHE A 195 10.09 -0.51 10.03
C PHE A 195 11.37 -0.39 9.20
N VAL A 196 12.47 -0.99 9.66
CA VAL A 196 13.75 -1.00 8.93
C VAL A 196 13.62 -1.76 7.61
N ILE A 197 12.95 -2.91 7.61
CA ILE A 197 12.71 -3.67 6.38
C ILE A 197 11.92 -2.83 5.39
N VAL A 198 10.83 -2.18 5.78
CA VAL A 198 10.06 -1.34 4.85
C VAL A 198 10.91 -0.19 4.32
N LEU A 199 11.72 0.46 5.16
CA LEU A 199 12.61 1.55 4.72
C LEU A 199 13.70 1.09 3.73
N VAL A 200 14.21 -0.15 3.88
CA VAL A 200 15.34 -0.68 3.08
C VAL A 200 14.87 -1.54 1.89
N SER A 201 13.75 -2.25 2.04
CA SER A 201 13.14 -3.18 1.07
C SER A 201 12.58 -2.46 -0.13
N LEU A 202 12.10 -1.24 0.08
CA LEU A 202 11.75 -0.42 -1.03
C LEU A 202 13.08 -0.20 -1.76
N ASP A 203 13.17 -0.66 -2.99
CA ASP A 203 14.20 -0.22 -3.93
C ASP A 203 13.86 1.22 -4.30
N VAL A 204 13.79 2.09 -3.27
CA VAL A 204 13.11 3.37 -3.27
C VAL A 204 13.64 4.26 -4.38
N PRO A 205 14.95 4.33 -4.66
CA PRO A 205 15.42 5.17 -5.75
C PRO A 205 14.77 4.82 -7.08
N ASP A 206 14.61 3.54 -7.41
CA ASP A 206 14.03 3.13 -8.69
C ASP A 206 12.49 3.09 -8.62
N TYR A 207 11.93 2.59 -7.51
CA TYR A 207 10.49 2.46 -7.34
C TYR A 207 9.80 3.80 -7.13
N THR A 208 10.35 4.73 -6.36
CA THR A 208 9.78 6.06 -6.12
C THR A 208 9.88 6.93 -7.35
N LEU A 209 10.96 6.78 -8.13
CA LEU A 209 11.05 7.44 -9.42
C LEU A 209 9.95 6.95 -10.36
N MET A 210 9.55 5.67 -10.32
CA MET A 210 8.46 5.14 -11.16
C MET A 210 7.07 5.18 -10.48
N GLY A 211 7.02 5.48 -9.18
CA GLY A 211 5.97 5.03 -8.30
C GLY A 211 4.83 6.02 -8.18
N HIS A 212 3.66 5.65 -8.65
CA HIS A 212 2.39 6.34 -8.37
C HIS A 212 1.52 5.54 -7.38
N THR A 213 1.87 4.27 -7.15
CA THR A 213 1.13 3.35 -6.29
C THR A 213 1.12 3.72 -4.80
N PRO A 214 2.14 4.38 -4.22
CA PRO A 214 2.16 4.62 -2.78
C PRO A 214 1.09 5.60 -2.29
N VAL A 215 0.53 6.40 -3.20
CA VAL A 215 -0.47 7.43 -2.87
C VAL A 215 -1.71 6.85 -2.17
N TYR A 216 -2.12 5.62 -2.50
CA TYR A 216 -3.26 4.98 -1.83
C TYR A 216 -2.87 4.16 -0.58
N TRP A 217 -1.57 3.97 -0.29
CA TRP A 217 -1.11 3.17 0.83
C TRP A 217 -1.65 3.61 2.19
N PRO A 218 -1.92 4.91 2.46
CA PRO A 218 -2.58 5.31 3.69
C PRO A 218 -3.94 4.65 3.96
N LEU A 219 -4.65 4.24 2.92
CA LEU A 219 -5.93 3.54 3.04
C LEU A 219 -5.77 2.09 3.53
N LEU A 220 -4.61 1.45 3.31
CA LEU A 220 -4.35 0.06 3.72
C LEU A 220 -4.35 -0.14 5.24
N PRO A 221 -3.54 0.58 6.05
CA PRO A 221 -3.58 0.46 7.50
C PRO A 221 -4.90 0.97 8.08
N LEU A 222 -5.55 1.96 7.46
CA LEU A 222 -6.89 2.38 7.85
C LEU A 222 -7.89 1.23 7.69
N PHE A 223 -7.93 0.59 6.52
CA PHE A 223 -8.76 -0.59 6.26
C PHE A 223 -8.48 -1.70 7.28
N ALA A 224 -7.22 -2.04 7.51
CA ALA A 224 -6.82 -3.06 8.48
C ALA A 224 -7.28 -2.71 9.92
N ALA A 225 -7.15 -1.44 10.33
CA ALA A 225 -7.59 -0.98 11.65
C ALA A 225 -9.11 -1.07 11.81
N LEU A 226 -9.88 -0.70 10.77
CA LEU A 226 -11.34 -0.78 10.76
C LEU A 226 -11.83 -2.23 10.83
N VAL A 227 -11.20 -3.13 10.07
CA VAL A 227 -11.47 -4.58 10.12
C VAL A 227 -11.17 -5.14 11.50
N THR A 228 -10.02 -4.80 12.08
CA THR A 228 -9.62 -5.27 13.42
C THR A 228 -10.60 -4.81 14.50
N ARG A 229 -11.12 -3.58 14.38
CA ARG A 229 -12.13 -3.03 15.29
C ARG A 229 -13.57 -3.47 14.95
N ARG A 230 -13.74 -4.37 13.99
CA ARG A 230 -15.05 -4.87 13.50
C ARG A 230 -15.99 -3.74 13.05
N GLN A 231 -15.44 -2.62 12.59
CA GLN A 231 -16.20 -1.50 12.02
C GLN A 231 -16.54 -1.80 10.55
N TRP A 232 -17.34 -2.85 10.35
CA TRP A 232 -17.56 -3.49 9.04
C TRP A 232 -17.97 -2.54 7.91
N LEU A 233 -18.88 -1.60 8.18
CA LEU A 233 -19.37 -0.66 7.17
C LEU A 233 -18.31 0.37 6.77
N TRP A 234 -17.50 0.83 7.73
CA TRP A 234 -16.37 1.73 7.45
C TRP A 234 -15.24 1.00 6.74
N ALA A 235 -14.96 -0.25 7.12
CA ALA A 235 -14.01 -1.10 6.40
C ALA A 235 -14.46 -1.34 4.95
N ALA A 236 -15.76 -1.56 4.72
CA ALA A 236 -16.36 -1.67 3.40
C ALA A 236 -16.18 -0.38 2.58
N PHE A 237 -16.43 0.78 3.17
CA PHE A 237 -16.17 2.07 2.52
C PHE A 237 -14.69 2.24 2.16
N ALA A 238 -13.78 2.01 3.10
CA ALA A 238 -12.34 2.10 2.86
C ALA A 238 -11.86 1.12 1.76
N LEU A 239 -12.43 -0.09 1.71
CA LEU A 239 -12.16 -1.04 0.63
C LEU A 239 -12.69 -0.54 -0.71
N GLY A 240 -13.86 0.09 -0.75
CA GLY A 240 -14.37 0.75 -1.96
C GLY A 240 -13.40 1.83 -2.48
N LEU A 241 -12.85 2.66 -1.59
CA LEU A 241 -11.80 3.63 -1.94
C LEU A 241 -10.53 2.94 -2.47
N LEU A 242 -10.09 1.84 -1.85
CA LEU A 242 -8.94 1.06 -2.30
C LEU A 242 -9.15 0.45 -3.70
N VAL A 243 -10.34 -0.07 -3.99
CA VAL A 243 -10.70 -0.57 -5.34
C VAL A 243 -10.71 0.56 -6.35
N ALA A 244 -11.23 1.73 -5.98
CA ALA A 244 -11.21 2.92 -6.81
C ALA A 244 -9.82 3.53 -7.00
N ALA A 245 -8.85 3.21 -6.13
CA ALA A 245 -7.45 3.54 -6.38
C ALA A 245 -6.80 2.49 -7.28
N ARG A 246 -6.99 1.20 -6.98
CA ARG A 246 -6.34 0.09 -7.67
C ARG A 246 -7.30 -1.09 -7.84
N SER A 247 -7.58 -1.44 -9.10
CA SER A 247 -8.51 -2.51 -9.46
C SER A 247 -8.18 -3.87 -8.85
N THR A 248 -6.89 -4.18 -8.63
CA THR A 248 -6.46 -5.44 -8.00
C THR A 248 -6.96 -5.61 -6.57
N MET A 249 -7.34 -4.53 -5.88
CA MET A 249 -7.93 -4.59 -4.54
C MET A 249 -9.32 -5.24 -4.54
N VAL A 250 -9.95 -5.44 -5.70
CA VAL A 250 -11.22 -6.16 -5.83
C VAL A 250 -11.14 -7.58 -5.27
N ALA A 251 -9.96 -8.20 -5.29
CA ALA A 251 -9.72 -9.52 -4.71
C ALA A 251 -9.99 -9.58 -3.20
N LEU A 252 -9.93 -8.44 -2.49
CA LEU A 252 -10.22 -8.37 -1.06
C LEU A 252 -11.72 -8.26 -0.75
N VAL A 253 -12.56 -7.96 -1.73
CA VAL A 253 -14.02 -7.85 -1.56
C VAL A 253 -14.64 -9.16 -1.06
N PRO A 254 -14.44 -10.33 -1.71
CA PRO A 254 -14.98 -11.59 -1.20
C PRO A 254 -14.42 -11.93 0.18
N VAL A 255 -13.14 -11.64 0.45
CA VAL A 255 -12.50 -11.89 1.75
C VAL A 255 -13.18 -11.07 2.86
N LEU A 256 -13.42 -9.78 2.63
CA LEU A 256 -14.13 -8.93 3.57
C LEU A 256 -15.55 -9.42 3.80
N LEU A 257 -16.30 -9.75 2.74
CA LEU A 257 -17.68 -10.21 2.87
C LEU A 257 -17.80 -11.53 3.61
N ILE A 258 -16.88 -12.47 3.41
CA ILE A 258 -16.79 -13.72 4.18
C ILE A 258 -16.54 -13.39 5.66
N ALA A 259 -15.59 -12.48 5.96
CA ALA A 259 -15.30 -12.08 7.32
C ALA A 259 -16.50 -11.40 8.00
N VAL A 260 -17.19 -10.50 7.29
CA VAL A 260 -18.42 -9.84 7.78
C VAL A 260 -19.53 -10.86 7.98
N TRP A 261 -19.77 -11.76 7.03
CA TRP A 261 -20.78 -12.81 7.17
C TRP A 261 -20.53 -13.73 8.35
N ALA A 262 -19.26 -14.10 8.59
CA ALA A 262 -18.88 -14.96 9.70
C ALA A 262 -19.07 -14.30 11.07
N ASN A 263 -18.93 -12.97 11.17
CA ASN A 263 -18.97 -12.24 12.45
C ASN A 263 -20.29 -11.48 12.68
N ASP A 264 -20.95 -11.00 11.63
CA ASP A 264 -22.20 -10.22 11.65
C ASP A 264 -22.93 -10.31 10.29
N ARG A 265 -23.71 -11.39 10.10
CA ARG A 265 -24.46 -11.66 8.86
C ARG A 265 -25.37 -10.50 8.43
N ARG A 266 -25.94 -9.75 9.37
CA ARG A 266 -26.88 -8.65 9.08
C ARG A 266 -26.19 -7.50 8.35
N ARG A 267 -24.87 -7.36 8.51
CA ARG A 267 -24.08 -6.30 7.88
C ARG A 267 -23.45 -6.72 6.55
N ALA A 268 -23.54 -7.98 6.13
CA ALA A 268 -22.91 -8.44 4.90
C ALA A 268 -23.49 -7.75 3.65
N LEU A 269 -24.83 -7.69 3.54
CA LEU A 269 -25.49 -7.01 2.42
C LEU A 269 -25.24 -5.49 2.43
N PRO A 270 -25.39 -4.76 3.56
CA PRO A 270 -24.98 -3.36 3.64
C PRO A 270 -23.50 -3.12 3.30
N ALA A 271 -22.58 -3.97 3.75
CA ALA A 271 -21.16 -3.86 3.43
C ALA A 271 -20.90 -4.00 1.92
N PHE A 272 -21.53 -4.99 1.27
CA PHE A 272 -21.46 -5.13 -0.18
C PHE A 272 -22.00 -3.88 -0.89
N ALA A 273 -23.19 -3.42 -0.50
CA ALA A 273 -23.80 -2.23 -1.06
C ALA A 273 -22.90 -0.98 -0.90
N ILE A 274 -22.25 -0.81 0.25
CA ILE A 274 -21.33 0.32 0.49
C ILE A 274 -20.09 0.22 -0.40
N VAL A 275 -19.45 -0.95 -0.52
CA VAL A 275 -18.29 -1.13 -1.43
C VAL A 275 -18.70 -0.76 -2.85
N SER A 276 -19.79 -1.36 -3.34
CA SER A 276 -20.29 -1.12 -4.70
C SER A 276 -20.66 0.34 -4.92
N ALA A 277 -21.41 0.96 -4.00
CA ALA A 277 -21.80 2.36 -4.10
C ALA A 277 -20.60 3.30 -4.10
N THR A 278 -19.59 3.02 -3.27
CA THR A 278 -18.36 3.83 -3.22
C THR A 278 -17.61 3.77 -4.55
N VAL A 279 -17.41 2.57 -5.09
CA VAL A 279 -16.74 2.39 -6.40
C VAL A 279 -17.54 3.06 -7.51
N LEU A 280 -18.84 2.78 -7.60
CA LEU A 280 -19.70 3.35 -8.63
C LEU A 280 -19.76 4.89 -8.55
N LEU A 281 -19.84 5.46 -7.35
CA LEU A 281 -19.89 6.91 -7.18
C LEU A 281 -18.58 7.59 -7.60
N LEU A 282 -17.43 6.95 -7.34
CA LEU A 282 -16.13 7.51 -7.72
C LEU A 282 -15.84 7.38 -9.21
N PHE A 283 -16.31 6.30 -9.84
CA PHE A 283 -16.16 6.11 -11.29
C PHE A 283 -17.26 6.75 -12.12
N SER A 284 -18.43 7.06 -11.54
CA SER A 284 -19.59 7.53 -12.31
C SER A 284 -19.33 8.78 -13.15
N PRO A 285 -18.59 9.82 -12.69
CA PRO A 285 -18.36 11.00 -13.52
C PRO A 285 -17.62 10.64 -14.82
N PHE A 286 -16.68 9.71 -14.71
CA PHE A 286 -15.86 9.27 -15.85
C PHE A 286 -16.62 8.26 -16.72
N LEU A 287 -17.42 7.38 -16.13
CA LEU A 287 -18.26 6.43 -16.88
C LEU A 287 -19.32 7.16 -17.72
N ILE A 288 -19.87 8.26 -17.19
CA ILE A 288 -20.80 9.12 -17.93
C ILE A 288 -20.07 9.86 -19.05
N TRP A 289 -18.80 10.23 -18.84
CA TRP A 289 -17.99 10.91 -19.85
C TRP A 289 -17.65 9.98 -21.02
N ASP A 290 -17.06 8.82 -20.73
CA ASP A 290 -16.70 7.79 -21.70
C ASP A 290 -16.42 6.45 -21.01
N ALA A 291 -17.44 5.60 -20.91
CA ALA A 291 -17.31 4.27 -20.31
C ALA A 291 -16.33 3.37 -21.08
N TYR A 292 -16.20 3.53 -22.40
CA TYR A 292 -15.32 2.71 -23.22
C TYR A 292 -13.86 3.00 -22.92
N ALA A 293 -13.49 4.28 -22.83
CA ALA A 293 -12.11 4.68 -22.56
C ALA A 293 -11.60 4.19 -21.19
N ILE A 294 -12.46 4.19 -20.16
CA ILE A 294 -12.12 3.62 -18.85
C ILE A 294 -11.88 2.12 -18.94
N TRP A 295 -12.81 1.41 -19.60
CA TRP A 295 -12.71 -0.03 -19.73
C TRP A 295 -11.44 -0.43 -20.50
N ASP A 296 -11.18 0.23 -21.62
CA ASP A 296 -9.99 -0.03 -22.41
C ASP A 296 -8.71 0.27 -21.60
N GLY A 297 -8.65 1.43 -20.94
CA GLY A 297 -7.49 1.84 -20.15
C GLY A 297 -7.20 0.94 -18.95
N MET A 298 -8.22 0.65 -18.13
CA MET A 298 -8.05 -0.07 -16.87
C MET A 298 -8.04 -1.60 -17.01
N VAL A 299 -8.70 -2.16 -18.03
CA VAL A 299 -8.90 -3.61 -18.16
C VAL A 299 -8.19 -4.20 -19.37
N ALA A 300 -8.35 -3.60 -20.56
CA ALA A 300 -7.91 -4.23 -21.81
C ALA A 300 -6.45 -3.92 -22.16
N THR A 301 -6.02 -2.68 -21.97
CA THR A 301 -4.73 -2.17 -22.45
C THR A 301 -3.58 -2.59 -21.54
N TYR A 302 -3.78 -2.63 -20.21
CA TYR A 302 -2.72 -3.04 -19.29
C TYR A 302 -2.18 -4.45 -19.58
N PRO A 303 -3.00 -5.52 -19.72
CA PRO A 303 -2.49 -6.83 -20.10
C PRO A 303 -1.86 -6.86 -21.50
N ARG A 304 -2.37 -6.07 -22.45
CA ARG A 304 -1.87 -6.04 -23.83
C ARG A 304 -0.48 -5.40 -23.91
N VAL A 305 -0.30 -4.24 -23.29
CA VAL A 305 0.96 -3.49 -23.27
C VAL A 305 1.99 -4.19 -22.40
N MET A 306 1.61 -4.61 -21.19
CA MET A 306 2.54 -5.32 -20.30
C MET A 306 3.01 -6.65 -20.89
N LYS A 307 2.14 -7.36 -21.62
CA LYS A 307 2.54 -8.58 -22.33
C LYS A 307 3.54 -8.32 -23.47
N GLN A 308 3.51 -7.14 -24.10
CA GLN A 308 4.42 -6.82 -25.19
C GLN A 308 5.76 -6.24 -24.72
N VAL A 309 5.79 -5.60 -23.55
CA VAL A 309 6.98 -4.93 -23.02
C VAL A 309 7.79 -5.84 -22.09
N VAL A 310 7.12 -6.72 -21.34
CA VAL A 310 7.77 -7.55 -20.30
C VAL A 310 8.01 -8.99 -20.74
N TRP A 311 7.32 -9.48 -21.78
CA TRP A 311 7.38 -10.87 -22.26
C TRP A 311 7.74 -10.92 -23.74
#